data_AF-C4FLS5-F1
#
_entry.id   AF-C4FLS5-F1
#
_cell.length_a   1.000
_cell.length_b   1.000
_cell.length_c   1.000
_cell.angle_alpha   90.00
_cell.angle_beta   90.00
_cell.angle_gamma   90.00
#
_symmetry.space_group_name_H-M   'P 1'
#
loop_
_entity.id
_entity.type
_entity.pdbx_description
1 polymer ?
#
loop_
_entity_poly.entity_id
_entity_poly.type
_entity_poly.pdbx_seq_one_letter_code
_entity_poly.pdbx_strand_id
1 'polypeptide(L)'
;MKINQELLTVQSLIIGLLILLLLTLKSININPKPKFTENDLKIDINTADIITLQRIPHIGEKTAELIIEDRKIRGGYTDINQLKWVKSFDKIKPYIKINEESKWTE
;
A
#
# COMPACT_ATOMS: atom_id res chain seq x y z
N MET A 1 -4.40 -33.29 -49.62
CA MET A 1 -4.21 -31.82 -49.52
C MET A 1 -5.29 -31.12 -48.65
N LYS A 2 -5.88 -31.79 -47.65
CA LYS A 2 -6.82 -31.16 -46.69
C LYS A 2 -6.20 -31.01 -45.29
N ILE A 3 -5.39 -31.98 -44.87
CA ILE A 3 -4.74 -32.03 -43.55
C ILE A 3 -3.85 -30.79 -43.28
N ASN A 4 -3.14 -30.28 -44.29
CA ASN A 4 -2.29 -29.10 -44.11
C ASN A 4 -3.10 -27.81 -43.92
N GLN A 5 -4.31 -27.72 -44.47
CA GLN A 5 -5.18 -26.55 -44.29
C GLN A 5 -5.79 -26.54 -42.88
N GLU A 6 -6.25 -27.68 -42.39
CA GLU A 6 -6.73 -27.84 -41.00
C GLU A 6 -5.63 -27.55 -39.97
N LEU A 7 -4.38 -27.93 -40.25
CA LEU A 7 -3.26 -27.63 -39.36
C LEU A 7 -2.94 -26.13 -39.34
N LEU A 8 -2.97 -25.48 -40.51
CA LEU A 8 -2.73 -24.04 -40.65
C LEU A 8 -3.84 -23.21 -39.98
N THR A 9 -5.10 -23.66 -40.06
CA THR A 9 -6.23 -23.01 -39.38
C THR A 9 -6.10 -23.13 -37.86
N VAL A 10 -5.79 -24.32 -37.34
CA VAL A 10 -5.58 -24.54 -35.90
C VAL A 10 -4.42 -23.70 -35.36
N GLN A 11 -3.30 -23.59 -36.07
CA GLN A 11 -2.18 -22.73 -35.66
C GLN A 11 -2.55 -21.25 -35.63
N SER A 12 -3.32 -20.78 -36.61
CA SER A 12 -3.78 -19.38 -36.67
C SER A 12 -4.74 -19.05 -35.52
N LEU A 13 -5.62 -19.99 -35.15
CA LEU A 13 -6.50 -19.86 -33.98
C LEU A 13 -5.71 -19.82 -32.66
N ILE A 14 -4.69 -20.67 -32.51
CA ILE A 14 -3.83 -20.70 -31.31
C ILE A 14 -3.05 -19.39 -31.17
N ILE A 15 -2.46 -18.89 -32.26
CA ILE A 15 -1.72 -17.62 -32.27
C ILE A 15 -2.67 -16.46 -31.96
N GLY A 16 -3.87 -16.44 -32.55
CA GLY A 16 -4.88 -15.43 -32.25
C GLY A 16 -5.33 -15.45 -30.79
N LEU A 17 -5.52 -16.64 -30.21
CA LEU A 17 -5.86 -16.81 -28.79
C LEU A 17 -4.72 -16.33 -27.88
N LEU A 18 -3.47 -16.61 -28.25
CA LEU A 18 -2.29 -16.17 -27.50
C LEU A 18 -2.15 -14.64 -27.52
N ILE A 19 -2.37 -14.01 -28.68
CA ILE A 19 -2.37 -12.55 -28.82
C ILE A 19 -3.51 -11.94 -27.97
N LEU A 20 -4.71 -12.53 -28.02
CA LEU A 20 -5.85 -12.10 -27.23
C LEU A 20 -5.58 -12.21 -25.72
N LEU A 21 -4.91 -13.29 -25.28
CA LEU A 21 -4.48 -13.49 -23.90
C LEU A 21 -3.43 -12.45 -23.46
N LEU A 22 -2.48 -12.09 -24.33
CA LEU A 22 -1.49 -11.06 -24.03
C LEU A 22 -2.12 -9.66 -23.87
N LEU A 23 -3.21 -9.37 -24.59
CA LEU A 23 -3.95 -8.11 -24.45
C LEU A 23 -4.61 -7.96 -23.08
N THR A 24 -5.02 -9.05 -22.43
CA THR A 24 -5.62 -8.99 -21.08
C THR A 24 -4.58 -8.72 -19.99
N LEU A 25 -3.31 -9.11 -20.21
CA LEU A 25 -2.23 -8.93 -19.23
C LEU A 25 -1.73 -7.48 -19.13
N LYS A 26 -1.97 -6.63 -20.14
CA LYS A 26 -1.46 -5.24 -20.18
C LYS A 26 -2.09 -4.31 -19.12
N SER A 27 -3.11 -4.77 -18.39
CA SER A 27 -3.84 -3.97 -17.39
C SER A 27 -3.43 -4.21 -15.94
N ILE A 28 -2.18 -4.63 -15.65
CA ILE A 28 -1.62 -4.47 -14.30
C ILE A 28 -1.27 -2.99 -14.11
N ASN A 29 -2.31 -2.19 -13.90
CA ASN A 29 -2.19 -0.80 -13.51
C ASN A 29 -1.74 -0.77 -12.05
N ILE A 30 -0.43 -0.74 -11.82
CA ILE A 30 0.13 -0.39 -10.51
C ILE A 30 -0.14 1.11 -10.32
N ASN A 31 -1.38 1.43 -9.97
CA ASN A 31 -1.80 2.78 -9.65
C ASN A 31 -0.86 3.31 -8.57
N PRO A 32 -0.03 4.33 -8.83
CA PRO A 32 0.79 4.92 -7.78
C PRO A 32 -0.16 5.38 -6.68
N LYS A 33 0.09 4.90 -5.46
CA LYS A 33 -0.72 5.16 -4.28
C LYS A 33 -1.01 6.68 -4.19
N PRO A 34 -2.28 7.09 -4.00
CA PRO A 34 -2.63 8.51 -3.99
C PRO A 34 -1.83 9.24 -2.92
N LYS A 35 -1.20 10.35 -3.32
CA LYS A 35 -0.62 11.32 -2.41
C LYS A 35 -1.79 12.09 -1.80
N PHE A 36 -2.16 11.75 -0.58
CA PHE A 36 -3.25 12.41 0.12
C PHE A 36 -2.96 13.91 0.27
N THR A 37 -4.00 14.73 0.05
CA THR A 37 -3.98 16.18 0.25
C THR A 37 -4.07 16.53 1.73
N GLU A 38 -3.59 17.71 2.08
CA GLU A 38 -3.37 18.22 3.44
C GLU A 38 -4.60 18.27 4.36
N ASN A 39 -5.82 18.23 3.81
CA ASN A 39 -7.06 18.34 4.58
C ASN A 39 -7.84 17.04 4.79
N ASP A 40 -7.52 15.94 4.09
CA ASP A 40 -8.41 14.76 4.13
C ASP A 40 -8.02 13.68 5.15
N LEU A 41 -6.74 13.39 5.42
CA LEU A 41 -6.41 12.14 6.11
C LEU A 41 -5.19 12.26 7.04
N LYS A 42 -5.42 12.81 8.23
CA LYS A 42 -4.52 12.49 9.36
C LYS A 42 -4.57 10.97 9.57
N ILE A 43 -3.42 10.33 9.46
CA ILE A 43 -3.27 8.88 9.57
C ILE A 43 -3.30 8.49 11.04
N ASP A 44 -4.16 7.54 11.40
CA ASP A 44 -4.19 6.97 12.75
C ASP A 44 -2.97 6.05 12.94
N ILE A 45 -2.07 6.46 13.82
CA ILE A 45 -0.82 5.74 14.08
C ILE A 45 -1.05 4.38 14.73
N ASN A 46 -2.17 4.18 15.43
CA ASN A 46 -2.46 2.91 16.10
C ASN A 46 -2.95 1.83 15.14
N THR A 47 -3.58 2.21 14.03
CA THR A 47 -4.26 1.28 13.12
C THR A 47 -3.64 1.22 11.73
N ALA A 48 -2.88 2.24 11.32
CA ALA A 48 -2.26 2.29 9.98
C ALA A 48 -1.34 1.08 9.72
N ASP A 49 -1.40 0.55 8.49
CA ASP A 49 -0.45 -0.45 8.01
C ASP A 49 0.89 0.20 7.60
N ILE A 50 1.91 -0.63 7.38
CA ILE A 50 3.25 -0.17 7.02
C ILE A 50 3.24 0.70 5.75
N ILE A 51 2.42 0.33 4.77
CA ILE A 51 2.26 1.03 3.51
C ILE A 51 1.67 2.42 3.72
N THR A 52 0.67 2.55 4.59
CA THR A 52 0.01 3.84 4.89
C THR A 52 0.94 4.73 5.68
N LEU A 53 1.67 4.19 6.66
CA LEU A 53 2.69 4.94 7.40
C LEU A 53 3.78 5.51 6.47
N GLN A 54 4.23 4.75 5.48
CA GLN A 54 5.20 5.22 4.48
C GLN A 54 4.67 6.34 3.56
N ARG A 55 3.35 6.59 3.53
CA ARG A 55 2.79 7.73 2.78
C ARG A 55 2.97 9.05 3.52
N ILE A 56 3.25 9.01 4.83
CA ILE A 56 3.49 10.22 5.63
C ILE A 56 4.82 10.82 5.18
N PRO A 57 4.86 12.10 4.78
CA PRO A 57 6.12 12.76 4.45
C PRO A 57 7.13 12.60 5.59
N HIS A 58 8.38 12.28 5.27
CA HIS A 58 9.47 12.04 6.22
C HIS A 58 9.42 10.71 7.00
N ILE A 59 8.48 9.81 6.70
CA ILE A 59 8.46 8.43 7.22
C ILE A 59 8.85 7.47 6.10
N GLY A 60 10.03 6.87 6.23
CA GLY A 60 10.47 5.78 5.36
C GLY A 60 10.10 4.42 5.95
N GLU A 61 10.41 3.36 5.20
CA GLU A 61 10.17 1.95 5.58
C GLU A 61 10.66 1.63 7.00
N LYS A 62 11.93 1.89 7.31
CA LYS A 62 12.51 1.64 8.64
C LYS A 62 11.77 2.35 9.77
N THR A 63 11.36 3.60 9.55
CA THR A 63 10.64 4.37 10.56
C THR A 63 9.22 3.83 10.74
N ALA A 64 8.55 3.42 9.66
CA ALA A 64 7.24 2.80 9.73
C ALA A 64 7.30 1.46 10.49
N GLU A 65 8.32 0.63 10.27
CA GLU A 65 8.55 -0.61 11.02
C GLU A 65 8.71 -0.35 12.52
N LEU A 66 9.58 0.59 12.88
CA LEU A 66 9.81 0.96 14.29
C LEU A 66 8.52 1.46 14.95
N ILE A 67 7.68 2.23 14.24
CA ILE A 67 6.40 2.70 14.78
C ILE A 67 5.46 1.51 15.08
N ILE A 68 5.42 0.51 14.19
CA ILE A 68 4.59 -0.69 14.35
C ILE A 68 5.11 -1.56 15.51
N GLU A 69 6.42 -1.69 15.64
CA GLU A 69 7.03 -2.42 16.75
C GLU A 69 6.79 -1.72 18.09
N ASP A 70 7.07 -0.42 18.17
CA ASP A 70 6.90 0.36 19.40
C ASP A 70 5.43 0.40 19.85
N ARG A 71 4.46 0.54 18.91
CA ARG A 71 3.03 0.47 19.29
C ARG A 71 2.61 -0.91 19.76
N LYS A 72 3.19 -2.01 19.24
CA LYS A 72 2.91 -3.37 19.73
C LYS A 72 3.43 -3.56 21.15
N ILE A 73 4.65 -3.10 21.43
CA ILE A 73 5.27 -3.19 22.75
C ILE A 73 4.48 -2.39 23.80
N ARG A 74 3.97 -1.20 23.42
CA ARG A 74 3.22 -0.32 24.32
C ARG A 74 1.74 -0.68 24.47
N GLY A 75 1.18 -1.49 23.58
CA GLY A 75 -0.28 -1.67 23.47
C GLY A 75 -1.00 -0.49 22.83
N GLY A 76 -0.30 0.28 22.00
CA GLY A 76 -0.80 1.49 21.33
C GLY A 76 -0.29 2.80 21.93
N TYR A 77 -0.52 3.89 21.21
CA TYR A 77 -0.24 5.25 21.65
C TYR A 77 -1.50 5.91 22.20
N THR A 78 -1.36 6.62 23.30
CA THR A 78 -2.41 7.45 23.91
C THR A 78 -2.13 8.94 23.73
N ASP A 79 -0.87 9.31 23.44
CA ASP A 79 -0.45 10.68 23.17
C ASP A 79 0.51 10.69 21.97
N ILE A 80 0.29 11.62 21.04
CA ILE A 80 1.15 11.84 19.87
C ILE A 80 2.59 12.16 20.31
N ASN A 81 2.78 12.78 21.48
CA ASN A 81 4.11 13.07 22.02
C ASN A 81 4.95 11.81 22.32
N GLN A 82 4.34 10.62 22.40
CA GLN A 82 5.07 9.36 22.55
C GLN A 82 5.92 9.04 21.31
N LEU A 83 5.63 9.65 20.15
CA LEU A 83 6.43 9.54 18.92
C LEU A 83 7.60 10.53 18.84
N LYS A 84 7.96 11.24 19.92
CA LYS A 84 9.09 12.19 19.94
C LYS A 84 10.45 11.57 19.60
N TRP A 85 10.57 10.25 19.68
CA TRP A 85 11.77 9.51 19.26
C TRP A 85 11.96 9.52 17.73
N VAL A 86 10.91 9.83 16.96
CA VAL A 86 11.01 9.95 15.50
C VAL A 86 11.76 11.22 15.12
N LYS A 87 12.87 11.09 14.39
CA LYS A 87 13.79 12.19 14.02
C LYS A 87 13.09 13.43 13.44
N SER A 88 12.03 13.25 12.67
CA SER A 88 11.28 14.33 12.00
C SER A 88 9.92 14.61 12.65
N PHE A 89 9.79 14.38 13.97
CA PHE A 89 8.51 14.44 14.70
C PHE A 89 7.69 15.71 14.37
N ASP A 90 8.30 16.89 14.45
CA ASP A 90 7.60 18.16 14.22
C ASP A 90 7.03 18.27 12.79
N LYS A 91 7.71 17.65 11.81
CA LYS A 91 7.29 17.64 10.41
C LYS A 91 6.21 16.60 10.13
N ILE A 92 6.18 15.49 10.88
CA ILE A 92 5.16 14.45 10.70
C ILE A 92 3.87 14.76 11.47
N LYS A 93 3.97 15.52 12.58
CA LYS A 93 2.87 15.87 13.47
C LYS A 93 1.58 16.33 12.77
N PRO A 94 1.61 17.19 11.73
CA PRO A 94 0.36 17.60 11.05
C PRO A 94 -0.37 16.46 10.33
N TYR A 95 0.33 15.37 9.98
CA TYR A 95 -0.20 14.26 9.18
C TYR A 95 -0.69 13.07 10.01
N ILE A 96 -0.57 13.12 11.33
CA ILE A 96 -0.83 11.98 12.22
C ILE A 96 -1.93 12.31 13.24
N LYS A 97 -2.67 11.29 13.65
CA LYS A 97 -3.65 11.35 14.73
C LYS A 97 -3.62 10.06 15.56
N ILE A 98 -4.27 10.09 16.70
CA ILE A 98 -4.61 8.93 17.51
C ILE A 98 -6.13 8.94 17.63
N ASN A 99 -6.80 7.85 17.24
CA ASN A 99 -8.21 7.68 17.56
C ASN A 99 -8.34 7.03 18.95
N GLU A 100 -9.23 7.52 19.79
CA GLU A 100 -9.45 6.96 21.13
C GLU A 100 -10.23 5.64 21.09
N GLU A 101 -10.99 5.40 20.02
CA GLU A 101 -11.82 4.21 19.81
C GLU A 101 -11.02 2.95 19.42
N SER A 102 -9.74 3.10 19.05
CA SER A 102 -8.87 1.99 18.61
C SER A 102 -8.03 1.38 19.74
N LYS A 103 -8.42 1.57 21.00
CA LYS A 103 -7.90 0.79 22.13
C LYS A 103 -8.21 -0.68 21.88
N TRP A 104 -7.17 -1.46 21.59
CA TRP A 104 -7.27 -2.89 21.35
C TRP A 104 -7.92 -3.57 22.56
N THR A 105 -9.11 -4.11 22.35
CA THR A 105 -9.71 -5.10 23.25
C THR A 105 -8.96 -6.42 23.04
N GLU A 106 -8.51 -7.01 24.15
CA GLU A 106 -7.83 -8.32 24.23
C GLU A 106 -8.41 -9.42 23.33
#